data_AF-A0A4V1MI43-F1
#
_entry.id   AF-A0A4V1MI43-F1
#
_cell.length_a   1.000
_cell.length_b   1.000
_cell.length_c   1.000
_cell.angle_alpha   90.00
_cell.angle_beta   90.00
_cell.angle_gamma   90.00
#
_symmetry.space_group_name_H-M   'P 1'
#
loop_
_entity.id
_entity.type
_entity.pdbx_description
1 polymer ?
#
loop_
_entity_poly.entity_id
_entity_poly.type
_entity_poly.pdbx_seq_one_letter_code
_entity_poly.pdbx_strand_id
1 'polypeptide(L)'
;MEAIYTIDELNQKIQQLENRQDKEWDLIKEEIEDIKDNLKPINLIRNTVEEINETIGFKSHLAQSAISIGIGFLAKKLVVGKTPSTFKNIFGSLLQLVVTNLVSKPHEPSRETAKEES
;
A
#
# COMPACT_ATOMS: atom_id res chain seq x y z
N MET A 1 26.81 -0.77 -29.54
CA MET A 1 26.22 -1.99 -30.14
C MET A 1 27.14 -2.41 -31.25
N GLU A 2 27.70 -3.61 -31.19
CA GLU A 2 28.42 -4.16 -32.34
C GLU A 2 27.40 -4.49 -33.43
N ALA A 3 27.66 -4.02 -34.64
CA ALA A 3 26.82 -4.32 -35.78
C ALA A 3 27.08 -5.77 -36.20
N ILE A 4 25.99 -6.49 -36.46
CA ILE A 4 26.00 -7.90 -36.86
C ILE A 4 26.09 -7.93 -38.38
N TYR A 5 27.12 -8.56 -38.93
CA TYR A 5 27.39 -8.52 -40.37
C TYR A 5 27.19 -9.88 -41.05
N THR A 6 27.10 -10.97 -40.27
CA THR A 6 26.92 -12.33 -40.77
C THR A 6 25.74 -13.05 -40.11
N ILE A 7 25.16 -14.05 -40.80
CA ILE A 7 24.05 -14.86 -40.25
C ILE A 7 24.50 -15.69 -39.04
N ASP A 8 25.76 -16.14 -39.01
CA ASP A 8 26.31 -16.88 -37.87
C ASP A 8 26.40 -16.01 -36.61
N GLU A 9 26.88 -14.77 -36.73
CA GLU A 9 26.89 -13.80 -35.63
C GLU A 9 25.47 -13.47 -35.15
N LEU A 10 24.50 -13.39 -36.08
CA LEU A 10 23.10 -13.16 -35.73
C LEU A 10 22.53 -14.31 -34.91
N ASN A 11 22.74 -15.55 -35.35
CA ASN A 11 22.27 -16.74 -34.65
C ASN A 11 22.92 -16.89 -33.27
N GLN A 12 24.23 -16.63 -33.17
CA GLN A 12 24.92 -16.61 -31.89
C GLN A 12 24.36 -15.54 -30.96
N LYS A 13 24.03 -14.35 -31.50
CA LYS A 13 23.44 -13.28 -30.71
C LYS A 13 22.02 -13.62 -30.24
N ILE A 14 21.21 -14.23 -31.10
CA ILE A 14 19.88 -14.73 -30.76
C ILE A 14 19.99 -15.74 -29.61
N GLN A 15 20.85 -16.75 -29.75
CA GLN A 15 21.04 -17.77 -28.71
C GLN A 15 21.55 -17.16 -27.39
N GLN A 16 22.44 -16.17 -27.45
CA GLN A 16 22.88 -15.44 -26.25
C GLN A 16 21.76 -14.62 -25.60
N LEU A 17 20.85 -14.06 -26.39
CA LEU A 17 19.71 -13.29 -25.90
C LEU A 17 18.65 -14.20 -25.29
N GLU A 18 18.34 -15.32 -25.92
CA GLU A 18 17.42 -16.34 -25.39
C GLU A 18 17.92 -16.89 -24.05
N ASN A 19 19.20 -17.30 -23.98
CA ASN A 19 19.82 -17.76 -22.73
C ASN A 19 19.81 -16.69 -21.62
N ARG A 20 19.87 -15.40 -21.97
CA ARG A 20 19.77 -14.31 -20.99
C ARG A 20 18.33 -14.13 -20.54
N GLN A 21 17.38 -14.13 -21.48
CA GLN A 21 15.96 -14.00 -21.20
C GLN A 21 15.47 -15.11 -20.27
N ASP A 22 15.88 -16.36 -20.49
CA ASP A 22 15.50 -17.47 -19.62
C ASP A 22 16.00 -17.28 -18.19
N LYS A 23 17.25 -16.82 -18.02
CA LYS A 23 17.81 -16.52 -16.70
C LYS A 23 17.08 -15.37 -16.00
N GLU A 24 16.80 -14.29 -16.73
CA GLU A 24 16.04 -13.15 -16.21
C GLU A 24 14.62 -13.56 -15.81
N TRP A 25 14.00 -14.45 -16.59
CA TRP A 25 12.67 -14.98 -16.29
C TRP A 25 12.65 -15.81 -15.02
N ASP A 26 13.65 -16.64 -14.79
CA ASP A 26 13.75 -17.42 -13.56
C ASP A 26 13.99 -16.54 -12.32
N LEU A 27 14.81 -15.49 -12.43
CA LEU A 27 14.97 -14.48 -11.36
C LEU A 27 13.65 -13.77 -11.04
N ILE A 28 12.87 -13.40 -12.05
CA ILE A 28 11.55 -12.77 -11.84
C ILE A 28 10.60 -13.72 -11.11
N LYS A 29 10.61 -15.02 -11.43
CA LYS A 29 9.76 -15.99 -10.73
C LYS A 29 10.14 -16.12 -9.26
N GLU A 30 11.43 -16.16 -8.96
CA GLU A 30 11.95 -16.23 -7.58
C GLU A 30 11.51 -14.99 -6.80
N GLU A 31 11.70 -13.79 -7.36
CA GLU A 31 11.27 -12.53 -6.74
C GLU A 31 9.75 -12.49 -6.54
N ILE A 32 8.96 -12.97 -7.51
CA ILE A 32 7.49 -13.06 -7.38
C ILE A 32 7.09 -14.05 -6.27
N GLU A 33 7.82 -15.15 -6.11
CA GLU A 33 7.57 -16.12 -5.04
C GLU A 33 7.85 -15.51 -3.67
N ASP A 34 8.94 -14.77 -3.53
CA ASP A 34 9.27 -14.02 -2.32
C ASP A 34 8.27 -12.90 -2.05
N ILE A 35 7.87 -12.13 -3.06
CA ILE A 35 6.84 -11.09 -2.94
C ILE A 35 5.50 -11.71 -2.54
N LYS A 36 5.10 -12.82 -3.17
CA LYS A 36 3.89 -13.57 -2.82
C LYS A 36 3.93 -13.98 -1.36
N ASP A 37 5.07 -14.46 -0.88
CA ASP A 37 5.24 -14.90 0.49
C ASP A 37 5.21 -13.73 1.48
N ASN A 38 5.82 -12.59 1.16
CA ASN A 38 5.75 -11.38 1.97
C ASN A 38 4.36 -10.71 1.94
N LEU A 39 3.65 -10.78 0.81
CA LEU A 39 2.28 -10.27 0.64
C LEU A 39 1.21 -11.24 1.16
N LYS A 40 1.58 -12.44 1.65
CA LYS A 40 0.62 -13.29 2.36
C LYS A 40 0.01 -12.46 3.49
N PRO A 41 -1.33 -12.38 3.60
CA PRO A 41 -1.99 -11.54 4.59
C PRO A 41 -1.51 -11.78 6.03
N ILE A 42 -1.10 -13.01 6.34
CA ILE A 42 -0.55 -13.38 7.65
C ILE A 42 0.79 -12.69 7.96
N ASN A 43 1.66 -12.51 6.96
CA ASN A 43 2.97 -11.88 7.12
C ASN A 43 2.85 -10.35 7.20
N LEU A 44 1.94 -9.76 6.40
CA LEU A 44 1.56 -8.35 6.52
C LEU A 44 1.01 -8.01 7.92
N ILE A 45 0.06 -8.81 8.43
CA ILE A 45 -0.51 -8.58 9.77
C ILE A 45 0.57 -8.70 10.85
N ARG A 46 1.45 -9.70 10.77
CA ARG A 46 2.54 -9.90 11.74
C ARG A 46 3.46 -8.68 11.77
N ASN A 47 4.02 -8.29 10.62
CA ASN A 47 5.00 -7.21 10.54
C ASN A 47 4.38 -5.87 10.96
N THR A 48 3.14 -5.59 10.53
CA THR A 48 2.43 -4.37 10.93
C THR A 48 2.13 -4.35 12.44
N VAL A 49 1.78 -5.48 13.06
CA VAL A 49 1.51 -5.54 14.50
C VAL A 49 2.80 -5.36 15.32
N GLU A 50 3.90 -5.97 14.89
CA GLU A 50 5.23 -5.83 15.52
C GLU A 50 5.71 -4.37 15.44
N GLU A 51 5.66 -3.75 14.26
CA GLU A 51 6.07 -2.36 14.03
C GLU A 51 5.22 -1.33 14.80
N ILE A 52 3.90 -1.55 14.86
CA ILE A 52 2.97 -0.70 15.62
C ILE A 52 3.25 -0.79 17.12
N ASN A 53 3.57 -1.98 17.63
CA ASN A 53 3.90 -2.18 19.04
C ASN A 53 5.21 -1.48 19.44
N GLU A 54 6.23 -1.56 18.58
CA GLU A 54 7.52 -0.90 18.81
C GLU A 54 7.44 0.63 18.67
N THR A 55 6.70 1.14 17.68
CA THR A 55 6.68 2.58 17.34
C THR A 55 5.80 3.40 18.29
N ILE A 56 4.63 2.88 18.69
CA ILE A 56 3.62 3.71 19.37
C ILE A 56 3.68 3.54 20.90
N GLY A 57 4.37 2.51 21.41
CA GLY A 57 4.61 2.35 22.84
C GLY A 57 3.32 2.46 23.66
N PHE A 58 2.30 1.66 23.31
CA PHE A 58 0.98 1.75 23.94
C PHE A 58 1.04 1.37 25.42
N LYS A 59 1.10 2.37 26.29
CA LYS A 59 1.19 2.17 27.75
C LYS A 59 -0.10 1.65 28.40
N SER A 60 -1.22 1.62 27.68
CA SER A 60 -2.53 1.17 28.20
C SER A 60 -3.03 -0.09 27.50
N HIS A 61 -3.24 -1.14 28.28
CA HIS A 61 -3.78 -2.43 27.82
C HIS A 61 -5.16 -2.33 27.15
N LEU A 62 -5.96 -1.31 27.51
CA LEU A 62 -7.28 -1.09 26.90
C LEU A 62 -7.16 -0.56 25.48
N ALA A 63 -6.21 0.36 25.23
CA ALA A 63 -5.93 0.89 23.91
C ALA A 63 -5.36 -0.20 22.99
N GLN A 64 -4.42 -1.01 23.49
CA GLN A 64 -3.91 -2.18 22.77
C GLN A 64 -5.03 -3.16 22.42
N SER A 65 -5.95 -3.44 23.36
CA SER A 65 -7.07 -4.35 23.11
C SER A 65 -8.05 -3.80 22.07
N ALA A 66 -8.44 -2.54 22.15
CA ALA A 66 -9.35 -1.93 21.17
C ALA A 66 -8.74 -1.89 19.75
N ILE A 67 -7.44 -1.57 19.65
CA ILE A 67 -6.72 -1.55 18.38
C ILE A 67 -6.58 -2.96 17.81
N SER A 68 -6.18 -3.95 18.62
CA SER A 68 -6.05 -5.34 18.17
C SER A 68 -7.40 -5.94 17.71
N ILE A 69 -8.50 -5.60 18.39
CA ILE A 69 -9.87 -5.98 17.97
C ILE A 69 -10.24 -5.30 16.65
N GLY A 70 -9.96 -3.99 16.51
CA GLY A 70 -10.21 -3.24 15.27
C GLY A 70 -9.42 -3.80 14.09
N ILE A 71 -8.12 -4.06 14.28
CA ILE A 71 -7.24 -4.67 13.28
C ILE A 71 -7.71 -6.09 12.94
N GLY A 72 -8.03 -6.92 13.93
CA GLY A 72 -8.53 -8.28 13.70
C GLY A 72 -9.87 -8.31 12.94
N PHE A 73 -10.75 -7.35 13.22
CA PHE A 73 -12.01 -7.18 12.49
C PHE A 73 -11.78 -6.76 11.03
N LEU A 74 -10.88 -5.80 10.79
CA LEU A 74 -10.51 -5.38 9.44
C LEU A 74 -9.82 -6.52 8.67
N ALA A 75 -8.89 -7.22 9.29
CA ALA A 75 -8.19 -8.38 8.73
C ALA A 75 -9.19 -9.48 8.33
N LYS A 76 -10.12 -9.86 9.21
CA LYS A 76 -11.18 -10.83 8.90
C LYS A 76 -12.04 -10.36 7.72
N LYS A 77 -12.38 -9.08 7.67
CA LYS A 77 -13.20 -8.51 6.59
C LYS A 77 -12.48 -8.48 5.25
N LEU A 78 -11.16 -8.30 5.23
CA LEU A 78 -10.34 -8.32 4.02
C LEU A 78 -10.03 -9.74 3.53
N VAL A 79 -9.78 -10.69 4.44
CA VAL A 79 -9.40 -12.07 4.09
C VAL A 79 -10.62 -12.95 3.77
N VAL A 80 -11.73 -12.79 4.51
CA VAL A 80 -12.92 -13.63 4.38
C VAL A 80 -14.03 -12.95 3.55
N GLY A 81 -13.99 -11.62 3.42
CA GLY A 81 -15.00 -10.84 2.71
C GLY A 81 -14.77 -10.77 1.21
N LYS A 82 -15.56 -11.53 0.45
CA LYS A 82 -15.59 -11.52 -1.02
C LYS A 82 -16.21 -10.23 -1.56
N THR A 83 -15.56 -9.06 -1.45
CA THR A 83 -16.35 -7.82 -1.59
C THR A 83 -15.63 -6.63 -2.21
N PRO A 84 -15.59 -6.53 -3.56
CA PRO A 84 -15.30 -5.27 -4.26
C PRO A 84 -16.15 -4.09 -3.76
N SER A 85 -17.32 -4.33 -3.16
CA SER A 85 -18.19 -3.29 -2.58
C SER A 85 -17.71 -2.73 -1.23
N THR A 86 -17.03 -3.49 -0.36
CA THR A 86 -16.58 -2.98 0.95
C THR A 86 -15.41 -2.01 0.78
N PHE A 87 -14.42 -2.35 -0.05
CA PHE A 87 -13.29 -1.47 -0.34
C PHE A 87 -13.75 -0.19 -1.03
N LYS A 88 -14.65 -0.29 -2.03
CA LYS A 88 -15.25 0.87 -2.71
C LYS A 88 -15.95 1.82 -1.73
N ASN A 89 -16.68 1.28 -0.75
CA ASN A 89 -17.37 2.11 0.24
C ASN A 89 -16.38 2.83 1.17
N ILE A 90 -15.33 2.16 1.64
CA ILE A 90 -14.28 2.78 2.49
C ILE A 90 -13.57 3.89 1.71
N PHE A 91 -13.18 3.60 0.46
CA PHE A 91 -12.49 4.55 -0.40
C PHE A 91 -13.38 5.74 -0.76
N GLY A 92 -14.67 5.50 -1.03
CA GLY A 92 -15.66 6.55 -1.27
C GLY A 92 -15.85 7.47 -0.05
N SER A 93 -15.92 6.91 1.16
CA SER A 93 -15.99 7.70 2.39
C SER A 93 -14.71 8.50 2.65
N LEU A 94 -13.53 7.94 2.37
CA LEU A 94 -12.26 8.67 2.47
C LEU A 94 -12.21 9.82 1.47
N LEU A 95 -12.58 9.56 0.21
CA LEU A 95 -12.60 10.57 -0.84
C LEU A 95 -13.59 11.69 -0.50
N GLN A 96 -14.76 11.34 0.00
CA GLN A 96 -15.75 12.30 0.48
C GLN A 96 -15.19 13.14 1.64
N LEU A 97 -14.53 12.54 2.62
CA LEU A 97 -13.90 13.30 3.71
C LEU A 97 -12.82 14.26 3.20
N VAL A 98 -12.00 13.84 2.24
CA VAL A 98 -10.97 14.71 1.64
C VAL A 98 -11.62 15.86 0.88
N VAL A 99 -12.59 15.57 0.00
CA VAL A 99 -13.31 16.58 -0.78
C VAL A 99 -14.07 17.53 0.14
N THR A 100 -14.78 17.01 1.15
CA THR A 100 -15.48 17.82 2.15
C THR A 100 -14.51 18.69 2.94
N ASN A 101 -13.38 18.18 3.40
CA ASN A 101 -12.39 19.00 4.11
C ASN A 101 -11.77 20.09 3.20
N LEU A 102 -11.58 19.81 1.91
CA LEU A 102 -11.08 20.79 0.94
C LEU A 102 -12.12 21.87 0.61
N VAL A 103 -13.40 21.49 0.48
CA VAL A 103 -14.51 22.41 0.15
C VAL A 103 -15.00 23.19 1.38
N SER A 104 -14.95 22.59 2.57
CA SER A 104 -15.38 23.21 3.81
C SER A 104 -14.36 24.17 4.42
N LYS A 105 -13.27 24.50 3.72
CA LYS A 105 -12.39 25.60 4.12
C LYS A 105 -13.23 26.89 4.13
N PRO A 106 -13.51 27.51 5.29
CA PRO A 106 -14.33 28.71 5.32
C PRO A 106 -13.54 29.82 4.63
N HIS A 107 -14.14 30.43 3.62
CA HIS A 107 -13.76 31.77 3.20
C HIS A 107 -14.17 32.68 4.36
N GLU A 108 -13.23 33.05 5.24
CA GLU A 108 -13.48 34.07 6.26
C GLU A 108 -13.93 35.37 5.56
N PRO A 109 -15.13 35.90 5.85
CA PRO A 109 -15.44 37.26 5.49
C PRO A 109 -14.83 38.18 6.55
N SER A 110 -13.83 38.94 6.16
CA SER A 110 -13.33 40.10 6.90
C SER A 110 -14.47 41.10 7.14
N ARG A 111 -14.66 41.54 8.40
CA ARG A 111 -15.17 42.87 8.85
C ARG A 111 -15.40 42.86 10.38
N GLU A 112 -14.54 43.44 11.20
CA GLU A 112 -14.44 44.86 11.61
C GLU A 112 -15.46 45.33 12.67
N THR A 113 -14.91 45.86 13.78
CA THR A 113 -15.47 46.79 14.80
C THR A 113 -16.47 46.22 15.82
N ALA A 114 -16.51 46.58 17.12
CA ALA A 114 -15.72 47.45 18.00
C ALA A 114 -16.25 47.28 19.45
N LYS A 115 -15.36 47.45 20.46
CA LYS A 115 -15.61 47.86 21.89
C LYS A 115 -16.50 46.92 22.73
N GLU A 116 -16.21 46.63 24.00
CA GLU A 116 -16.05 47.58 25.10
C GLU A 116 -15.45 46.85 26.32
N GLU A 117 -14.30 47.32 26.81
CA GLU A 117 -13.77 47.04 28.15
C GLU A 117 -14.33 48.08 29.13
N SER A 118 -15.02 47.64 30.18
CA SER A 118 -14.96 48.17 31.55
C SER A 118 -15.76 47.26 32.49
#